data_AF-A0A3D0P0Z8-F1
#
_entry.id   AF-A0A3D0P0Z8-F1
#
_cell.length_a   1.000
_cell.length_b   1.000
_cell.length_c   1.000
_cell.angle_alpha   90.00
_cell.angle_beta   90.00
_cell.angle_gamma   90.00
#
_symmetry.space_group_name_H-M   'P 1'
#
loop_
_entity.id
_entity.type
_entity.pdbx_description
1 polymer ?
#
loop_
_entity_poly.entity_id
_entity_poly.type
_entity_poly.pdbx_seq_one_letter_code
_entity_poly.pdbx_strand_id
1 'polypeptide(L)'
;IAETVEEAKALLEKGSFDAIFLDHDLLPHHYESNDHDDYASTGYAIAEWLDQRRELHRAATIVVHTRNADAAIPMVQKLRESGRNVEYCAFPMLDLKIRSYWKR
;
A
#
# COMPACT_ATOMS: atom_id res chain seq x y z
N ILE A 1 -9.85 -8.13 1.92
CA ILE A 1 -9.56 -6.77 2.40
C ILE A 1 -9.01 -6.94 3.80
N ALA A 2 -7.91 -6.28 4.13
CA ALA A 2 -7.32 -6.30 5.47
C ALA A 2 -7.64 -4.98 6.16
N GLU A 3 -7.93 -5.01 7.46
CA GLU A 3 -8.23 -3.79 8.23
C GLU A 3 -7.06 -3.40 9.15
N THR A 4 -6.13 -4.33 9.40
CA THR A 4 -4.92 -4.10 10.20
C THR A 4 -3.65 -4.53 9.46
N VAL A 5 -2.51 -4.03 9.95
CA VAL A 5 -1.19 -4.38 9.42
C VAL A 5 -0.92 -5.88 9.56
N GLU A 6 -1.32 -6.48 10.68
CA GLU A 6 -1.14 -7.90 10.99
C GLU A 6 -1.97 -8.78 10.06
N GLU A 7 -3.23 -8.40 9.82
CA GLU A 7 -4.08 -9.10 8.84
C GLU A 7 -3.53 -9.00 7.42
N ALA A 8 -3.05 -7.82 7.03
CA ALA A 8 -2.47 -7.61 5.71
C ALA A 8 -1.23 -8.50 5.52
N LYS A 9 -0.33 -8.56 6.51
CA LYS A 9 0.84 -9.47 6.49
C LYS A 9 0.40 -10.92 6.36
N ALA A 10 -0.55 -11.38 7.17
CA ALA A 10 -1.03 -12.76 7.13
C ALA A 10 -1.70 -13.12 5.79
N LEU A 11 -2.44 -12.19 5.17
CA LEU A 11 -3.03 -12.37 3.84
C LEU A 11 -1.95 -12.42 2.76
N LEU A 12 -0.96 -11.53 2.82
CA LEU A 12 0.15 -11.50 1.87
C LEU A 12 1.03 -12.75 1.97
N GLU A 13 1.20 -13.35 3.16
CA GLU A 13 1.95 -14.60 3.31
C GLU A 13 1.22 -15.82 2.76
N LYS A 14 -0.12 -15.86 2.86
CA LYS A 14 -0.92 -17.03 2.48
C LYS A 14 -1.45 -16.96 1.05
N GLY A 15 -1.61 -15.75 0.51
CA GLY A 15 -2.21 -15.52 -0.81
C GLY A 15 -1.19 -15.49 -1.94
N SER A 16 -1.71 -15.32 -3.16
CA SER A 16 -0.99 -14.87 -4.36
C SER A 16 -1.86 -13.80 -5.00
N PHE A 17 -1.31 -12.61 -5.23
CA PHE A 17 -2.08 -11.47 -5.74
C PHE A 17 -1.44 -10.92 -7.01
N ASP A 18 -2.26 -10.61 -8.02
CA ASP A 18 -1.81 -9.94 -9.25
C ASP A 18 -1.76 -8.40 -9.07
N ALA A 19 -2.53 -7.88 -8.11
CA ALA A 19 -2.59 -6.46 -7.78
C ALA A 19 -2.82 -6.27 -6.28
N ILE A 20 -2.12 -5.30 -5.71
CA ILE A 20 -2.24 -4.92 -4.29
C ILE A 20 -2.57 -3.43 -4.23
N PHE A 21 -3.74 -3.11 -3.71
CA PHE A 21 -4.13 -1.72 -3.42
C PHE A 21 -3.76 -1.44 -1.97
N LEU A 22 -2.82 -0.52 -1.77
CA LEU A 22 -2.23 -0.24 -0.46
C LEU A 22 -2.61 1.17 -0.02
N ASP A 23 -3.46 1.25 1.01
CA ASP A 23 -3.81 2.51 1.65
C ASP A 23 -2.73 2.95 2.63
N HIS A 24 -2.43 4.26 2.68
CA HIS A 24 -1.55 4.82 3.71
C HIS A 24 -2.26 4.86 5.07
N ASP A 25 -3.53 5.28 5.10
CA ASP A 25 -4.28 5.49 6.33
C ASP A 25 -5.12 4.24 6.64
N LEU A 26 -4.69 3.44 7.62
CA LEU A 26 -5.43 2.24 8.03
C LEU A 26 -6.43 2.49 9.17
N LEU A 27 -6.32 3.61 9.90
CA LEU A 27 -7.18 3.92 11.06
C LEU A 27 -7.87 5.30 10.93
N PRO A 28 -9.12 5.44 11.41
CA PRO A 28 -9.86 6.71 11.37
C PRO A 28 -9.16 7.87 12.12
N HIS A 29 -8.35 7.55 13.14
CA HIS A 29 -7.70 8.54 14.01
C HIS A 29 -6.49 9.22 13.34
N HIS A 30 -5.95 8.64 12.26
CA HIS A 30 -4.87 9.24 11.46
C HIS A 30 -5.34 10.46 10.65
N TYR A 31 -6.64 10.74 10.59
CA TYR A 31 -7.19 11.95 9.98
C TYR A 31 -7.13 13.19 10.88
N GLU A 32 -6.93 13.02 12.20
CA GLU A 32 -7.06 14.11 13.19
C GLU A 32 -5.74 14.44 13.90
N SER A 33 -4.69 13.65 13.68
CA SER A 33 -3.44 13.74 14.43
C SER A 33 -2.23 13.89 13.49
N ASN A 34 -1.41 14.91 13.75
CA ASN A 34 -0.10 15.13 13.11
C ASN A 34 1.02 14.34 13.82
N ASP A 35 0.68 13.34 14.66
CA ASP A 35 1.70 12.50 15.30
C ASP A 35 2.33 11.59 14.25
N HIS A 36 3.50 12.01 13.79
CA HIS A 36 4.28 11.34 12.75
C HIS A 36 4.93 10.03 13.22
N ASP A 37 4.76 9.60 14.48
CA ASP A 37 5.43 8.41 15.04
C ASP A 37 4.64 7.10 14.89
N ASP A 38 3.41 7.11 14.36
CA ASP A 38 2.58 5.90 14.24
C ASP A 38 2.76 5.16 12.89
N TYR A 39 3.98 5.21 12.32
CA TYR A 39 4.32 4.50 11.08
C TYR A 39 4.03 3.00 11.16
N ALA A 40 4.08 2.40 12.35
CA ALA A 40 3.82 0.99 12.60
C ALA A 40 2.39 0.57 12.28
N SER A 41 1.44 1.50 12.34
CA SER A 41 0.00 1.27 12.14
C SER A 41 -0.51 1.75 10.78
N THR A 42 0.39 2.13 9.86
CA THR A 42 0.06 2.68 8.54
C THR A 42 0.42 1.71 7.41
N GLY A 43 -0.05 2.01 6.20
CA GLY A 43 0.36 1.28 5.00
C GLY A 43 1.87 1.27 4.76
N TYR A 44 2.59 2.24 5.33
CA TYR A 44 4.06 2.26 5.27
C TYR A 44 4.69 1.03 5.94
N ALA A 45 4.12 0.51 7.03
CA ALA A 45 4.60 -0.72 7.67
C ALA A 45 4.50 -1.94 6.72
N ILE A 46 3.46 -1.99 5.88
CA ILE A 46 3.33 -3.03 4.86
C ILE A 46 4.32 -2.82 3.71
N ALA A 47 4.53 -1.58 3.28
CA ALA A 47 5.52 -1.24 2.27
C ALA A 47 6.94 -1.68 2.70
N GLU A 48 7.31 -1.41 3.95
CA GLU A 48 8.58 -1.85 4.53
C GLU A 48 8.66 -3.38 4.65
N TRP A 49 7.59 -4.02 5.11
CA TRP A 49 7.54 -5.47 5.23
C TRP A 49 7.67 -6.18 3.86
N LEU A 50 7.11 -5.60 2.80
CA LEU A 50 7.23 -6.09 1.41
C LEU A 50 8.63 -5.85 0.82
N ASP A 51 9.32 -4.77 1.19
CA ASP A 51 10.71 -4.52 0.78
C ASP A 51 11.68 -5.54 1.41
N GLN A 52 11.43 -5.96 2.65
CA GLN A 52 12.20 -7.04 3.30
C GLN A 52 11.94 -8.42 2.66
N ARG A 53 10.88 -8.57 1.86
CA ARG A 53 10.45 -9.84 1.23
C ARG A 53 10.29 -9.70 -0.27
N ARG A 54 11.35 -9.29 -0.96
CA ARG A 54 11.34 -8.92 -2.40
C ARG A 54 10.77 -9.98 -3.35
N GLU A 55 10.89 -11.26 -3.00
CA GLU A 55 10.36 -12.36 -3.81
C GLU A 55 8.85 -12.57 -3.65
N LEU A 56 8.26 -12.13 -2.53
CA LEU A 56 6.83 -12.27 -2.27
C LEU A 56 6.05 -11.36 -3.22
N HIS A 57 5.11 -11.87 -4.02
CA HIS A 57 4.32 -11.07 -4.97
C HIS A 57 5.15 -10.21 -5.93
N ARG A 58 6.32 -10.68 -6.37
CA ARG A 58 7.23 -9.88 -7.23
C ARG A 58 6.57 -9.39 -8.52
N ALA A 59 5.68 -10.19 -9.10
CA ALA A 59 4.95 -9.86 -10.32
C ALA A 59 3.72 -8.96 -10.09
N ALA A 60 3.31 -8.76 -8.83
CA ALA A 60 2.13 -7.96 -8.51
C ALA A 60 2.36 -6.48 -8.78
N THR A 61 1.35 -5.80 -9.30
CA THR A 61 1.35 -4.33 -9.34
C THR A 61 0.84 -3.80 -8.02
N ILE A 62 1.63 -2.96 -7.36
CA ILE A 62 1.22 -2.29 -6.13
C ILE A 62 0.71 -0.89 -6.48
N VAL A 63 -0.55 -0.62 -6.15
CA VAL A 63 -1.17 0.69 -6.31
C VAL A 63 -1.27 1.33 -4.92
N VAL A 64 -0.37 2.25 -4.63
CA VAL A 64 -0.41 3.05 -3.39
C VAL A 64 -1.47 4.13 -3.57
N HIS A 65 -2.44 4.17 -2.66
CA HIS A 65 -3.44 5.22 -2.61
C HIS A 65 -3.53 5.85 -1.23
N THR A 66 -3.87 7.12 -1.20
CA THR A 66 -4.02 7.88 0.05
C THR A 66 -4.74 9.19 -0.24
N ARG A 67 -5.26 9.82 0.83
CA ARG A 67 -5.73 11.21 0.81
C ARG A 67 -4.59 12.20 1.08
N ASN A 68 -3.47 11.75 1.65
CA ASN A 68 -2.29 12.56 1.93
C ASN A 68 -1.16 12.23 0.94
N ALA A 69 -1.01 13.03 -0.11
CA ALA A 69 -0.04 12.80 -1.18
C ALA A 69 1.41 12.74 -0.68
N ASP A 70 1.77 13.54 0.34
CA ASP A 70 3.12 13.59 0.88
C ASP A 70 3.50 12.28 1.58
N ALA A 71 2.51 11.64 2.21
CA ALA A 71 2.70 10.38 2.90
C ALA A 71 2.87 9.17 1.96
N ALA A 72 2.36 9.26 0.73
CA ALA A 72 2.60 8.24 -0.30
C ALA A 72 4.01 8.26 -0.87
N ILE A 73 4.70 9.41 -0.85
CA ILE A 73 6.05 9.56 -1.43
C ILE A 73 7.04 8.52 -0.86
N PRO A 74 7.25 8.43 0.48
CA PRO A 74 8.20 7.49 1.04
C PRO A 74 7.79 6.02 0.80
N MET A 75 6.48 5.72 0.77
CA MET A 75 5.99 4.36 0.46
C MET A 75 6.33 3.95 -0.97
N VAL A 76 6.03 4.82 -1.93
CA VAL A 76 6.27 4.55 -3.35
C VAL A 76 7.77 4.44 -3.63
N GLN A 77 8.59 5.31 -3.03
CA GLN A 77 10.05 5.23 -3.15
C GLN A 77 10.57 3.90 -2.62
N LYS A 78 10.21 3.52 -1.40
CA LYS A 78 10.66 2.26 -0.78
C LYS A 78 10.25 1.03 -1.60
N LEU A 79 9.00 0.97 -2.05
CA LEU A 79 8.53 -0.15 -2.86
C LEU A 79 9.22 -0.20 -4.24
N ARG A 80 9.56 0.94 -4.85
CA ARG A 80 10.32 0.97 -6.11
C ARG A 80 11.77 0.53 -5.92
N GLU A 81 12.41 0.94 -4.83
CA GLU A 81 13.76 0.50 -4.47
C GLU A 81 13.83 -1.02 -4.24
N SER A 82 12.73 -1.63 -3.82
CA SER A 82 12.59 -3.09 -3.73
C SER A 82 12.49 -3.81 -5.08
N GLY A 83 12.41 -3.07 -6.19
CA GLY A 83 12.34 -3.60 -7.55
C GLY A 83 10.94 -4.00 -8.02
N ARG A 84 9.89 -3.47 -7.36
CA ARG A 84 8.49 -3.79 -7.65
C ARG A 84 7.86 -2.82 -8.63
N ASN A 85 6.78 -3.26 -9.28
CA ASN A 85 5.95 -2.38 -10.08
C ASN A 85 5.00 -1.59 -9.16
N VAL A 86 5.20 -0.27 -9.07
CA VAL A 86 4.48 0.59 -8.13
C VAL A 86 3.91 1.81 -8.81
N GLU A 87 2.61 1.99 -8.63
CA GLU A 87 1.86 3.12 -9.11
C GLU A 87 1.27 3.91 -7.94
N TYR A 88 1.22 5.22 -8.07
CA TYR A 88 0.49 6.08 -7.15
C TYR A 88 -0.88 6.44 -7.73
N CYS A 89 -1.91 6.40 -6.91
CA CYS A 89 -3.26 6.83 -7.25
C CYS A 89 -3.83 7.69 -6.13
N ALA A 90 -4.18 8.94 -6.42
CA ALA A 90 -4.91 9.76 -5.47
C ALA A 90 -6.26 9.10 -5.15
N PHE A 91 -6.67 9.09 -3.87
CA PHE A 91 -7.88 8.40 -3.43
C PHE A 91 -9.15 8.71 -4.26
N PRO A 92 -9.43 9.96 -4.69
CA PRO A 92 -10.60 10.26 -5.53
C PRO A 92 -10.61 9.54 -6.88
N MET A 93 -9.44 9.12 -7.37
CA MET A 93 -9.27 8.41 -8.64
C MET A 93 -9.23 6.89 -8.48
N LEU A 94 -9.31 6.38 -7.25
CA LEU A 94 -9.16 4.94 -6.96
C LEU A 94 -10.24 4.09 -7.63
N ASP A 95 -11.51 4.49 -7.57
CA ASP A 95 -12.62 3.75 -8.22
C ASP A 95 -12.40 3.65 -9.74
N LEU A 96 -12.00 4.77 -10.37
CA LEU A 96 -11.67 4.80 -11.80
C LEU A 96 -10.47 3.89 -12.12
N LYS A 97 -9.46 3.87 -11.26
CA LYS A 97 -8.28 3.03 -11.41
C LYS A 97 -8.64 1.55 -11.33
N ILE A 98 -9.41 1.14 -10.32
CA ILE A 98 -9.87 -0.24 -10.14
C ILE A 98 -10.69 -0.69 -11.37
N ARG A 99 -11.64 0.12 -11.83
CA ARG A 99 -12.47 -0.19 -13.01
C ARG A 99 -11.68 -0.32 -14.30
N SER A 100 -10.59 0.43 -14.42
CA SER A 100 -9.74 0.42 -15.62
C SER A 100 -8.67 -0.66 -15.57
N TYR A 101 -8.25 -1.08 -14.38
CA TYR A 101 -7.18 -2.05 -14.19
C TYR A 101 -7.49 -3.40 -14.85
N TRP A 102 -8.74 -3.87 -14.74
CA TRP A 102 -9.18 -5.16 -15.29
C TRP A 102 -9.58 -5.13 -16.77
N LYS A 103 -9.54 -3.96 -17.42
CA LYS A 103 -9.85 -3.84 -18.86
C LYS A 103 -8.62 -4.01 -19.75
N ARG A 104 -7.48 -4.35 -19.15
CA ARG A 104 -6.17 -4.38 -19.79
C ARG A 104 -5.76 -5.79 -20.16
#